data_AF-A0A6A4LRE7-F1
#
_entry.id   AF-A0A6A4LRE7-F1
#
_cell.length_a   1.000
_cell.length_b   1.000
_cell.length_c   1.000
_cell.angle_alpha   90.00
_cell.angle_beta   90.00
_cell.angle_gamma   90.00
#
_symmetry.space_group_name_H-M   'P 1'
#
loop_
_entity.id
_entity.type
_entity.pdbx_description
1 polymer ?
#
loop_
_entity_poly.entity_id
_entity_poly.type
_entity_poly.pdbx_seq_one_letter_code
_entity_poly.pdbx_strand_id
1 'polypeptide(L)'
;MAVASTSSLDKIQPPTYGNLITVLSIDGGGIRGIIPATILEYLESQLQELDGEDTRIADYFDVMAGTSTGGLVTAMLTAPNEKGRPLFAAKDIKLFYLDHSPKIFPQKSTSAAPTYLPAYHFKNLDENGNVKEFHLIDGGVAANNPALVAISQVTKQILDENPDFFPIKPVDYRRFLVISIGTGSSKAEKKYSAKTAAKWSVLGWLLHGGSTPLVDVFTLASADMVDFHLSVANLDKLVKIGESLLKKPVSRVNLETGLSEPVKACGTNEEALKKFAKLLSDERRLR
;
A
#
# COMPACT_ATOMS: atom_id res chain seq x y z
N MET A 1 -12.78 -44.60 -13.78
CA MET A 1 -13.51 -43.33 -13.55
C MET A 1 -12.72 -42.53 -12.54
N ALA A 2 -12.05 -41.48 -13.01
CA ALA A 2 -11.34 -40.54 -12.16
C ALA A 2 -12.24 -39.32 -11.93
N VAL A 3 -12.29 -38.84 -10.69
CA VAL A 3 -12.51 -37.42 -10.39
C VAL A 3 -11.67 -37.11 -9.15
N ALA A 4 -10.64 -36.29 -9.35
CA ALA A 4 -10.00 -35.53 -8.29
C ALA A 4 -10.51 -34.09 -8.40
N SER A 5 -10.97 -33.50 -7.30
CA SER A 5 -11.08 -32.04 -7.19
C SER A 5 -11.23 -31.64 -5.73
N THR A 6 -10.26 -30.91 -5.21
CA THR A 6 -10.45 -29.68 -4.40
C THR A 6 -9.08 -29.00 -4.28
N SER A 7 -8.72 -28.19 -5.27
CA SER A 7 -7.83 -27.04 -5.05
C SER A 7 -8.73 -25.81 -5.11
N SER A 8 -8.78 -25.04 -4.03
CA SER A 8 -9.40 -23.72 -4.04
C SER A 8 -8.69 -22.79 -3.05
N LEU A 9 -7.38 -22.65 -3.30
CA LEU A 9 -6.68 -21.36 -3.28
C LEU A 9 -6.18 -21.00 -4.70
N ASP A 10 -6.83 -21.54 -5.75
CA ASP A 10 -6.53 -21.21 -7.14
C ASP A 10 -7.52 -20.18 -7.68
N LYS A 11 -7.05 -18.92 -7.76
CA LYS A 11 -7.16 -17.95 -8.87
C LYS A 11 -6.84 -16.56 -8.30
N ILE A 12 -5.99 -15.74 -8.93
CA ILE A 12 -6.07 -15.28 -10.32
C ILE A 12 -4.65 -15.11 -10.90
N GLN A 13 -4.34 -15.68 -12.07
CA GLN A 13 -3.02 -15.53 -12.70
C GLN A 13 -3.06 -14.59 -13.90
N PRO A 14 -2.15 -13.59 -14.02
CA PRO A 14 -1.59 -13.15 -15.29
C PRO A 14 -0.30 -13.95 -15.59
N PRO A 15 -0.29 -14.86 -16.57
CA PRO A 15 0.89 -15.68 -16.87
C PRO A 15 1.87 -15.07 -17.90
N THR A 16 3.16 -15.38 -17.69
CA THR A 16 4.18 -15.85 -18.67
C THR A 16 3.94 -15.52 -20.17
N TYR A 17 4.41 -14.42 -20.77
CA TYR A 17 5.67 -13.71 -20.54
C TYR A 17 5.61 -12.27 -21.08
N GLY A 18 5.58 -11.30 -20.18
CA GLY A 18 6.25 -10.03 -20.43
C GLY A 18 7.67 -10.07 -19.84
N ASN A 19 8.41 -8.96 -19.93
CA ASN A 19 9.79 -8.92 -19.44
C ASN A 19 9.90 -8.67 -17.93
N LEU A 20 8.83 -8.24 -17.26
CA LEU A 20 8.89 -7.70 -15.91
C LEU A 20 7.78 -8.27 -15.03
N ILE A 21 8.09 -8.48 -13.75
CA ILE A 21 7.10 -8.67 -12.69
C ILE A 21 6.70 -7.29 -12.18
N THR A 22 5.42 -6.98 -12.23
CA THR A 22 4.89 -5.67 -11.85
C THR A 22 4.34 -5.70 -10.42
N VAL A 23 4.83 -4.81 -9.56
CA VAL A 23 4.48 -4.76 -8.14
C VAL A 23 3.97 -3.37 -7.75
N LEU A 24 2.80 -3.32 -7.14
CA LEU A 24 2.24 -2.14 -6.49
C LEU A 24 2.26 -2.33 -4.98
N SER A 25 2.87 -1.38 -4.27
CA SER A 25 2.89 -1.31 -2.81
C SER A 25 2.22 -0.03 -2.32
N ILE A 26 1.36 -0.14 -1.32
CA ILE A 26 0.63 0.99 -0.72
C ILE A 26 0.86 1.02 0.78
N ASP A 27 1.44 2.12 1.27
CA ASP A 27 1.79 2.25 2.68
C ASP A 27 0.54 2.42 3.58
N GLY A 28 0.71 2.10 4.86
CA GLY A 28 -0.24 2.48 5.92
C GLY A 28 -0.21 3.98 6.20
N GLY A 29 -1.26 4.48 6.88
CA GLY A 29 -1.37 5.91 7.23
C GLY A 29 -2.76 6.42 7.62
N GLY A 30 -3.70 5.53 7.94
CA GLY A 30 -5.05 5.90 8.36
C GLY A 30 -5.78 6.75 7.32
N ILE A 31 -6.31 7.89 7.76
CA ILE A 31 -7.07 8.83 6.92
C ILE A 31 -6.29 9.33 5.68
N ARG A 32 -4.95 9.30 5.73
CA ARG A 32 -4.10 9.76 4.63
C ARG A 32 -4.07 8.82 3.43
N GLY A 33 -4.81 7.70 3.47
CA GLY A 33 -5.10 6.86 2.30
C GLY A 33 -5.67 7.62 1.10
N ILE A 34 -6.24 8.80 1.33
CA ILE A 34 -6.64 9.73 0.26
C ILE A 34 -5.47 10.10 -0.65
N ILE A 35 -4.24 10.24 -0.12
CA ILE A 35 -3.07 10.61 -0.93
C ILE A 35 -2.73 9.53 -1.97
N PRO A 36 -2.51 8.25 -1.60
CA PRO A 36 -2.32 7.21 -2.59
C PRO A 36 -3.55 7.00 -3.47
N ALA A 37 -4.78 7.20 -2.96
CA ALA A 37 -5.98 7.13 -3.78
C ALA A 37 -5.98 8.16 -4.93
N THR A 38 -5.61 9.42 -4.66
CA THR A 38 -5.46 10.46 -5.69
C THR A 38 -4.40 10.09 -6.73
N ILE A 39 -3.27 9.51 -6.29
CA ILE A 39 -2.19 9.10 -7.21
C ILE A 39 -2.65 7.91 -8.08
N LEU A 40 -3.34 6.94 -7.49
CA LEU A 40 -3.87 5.77 -8.20
C LEU A 40 -4.99 6.15 -9.17
N GLU A 41 -5.85 7.10 -8.82
CA GLU A 41 -6.86 7.66 -9.72
C GLU A 41 -6.20 8.27 -10.97
N TYR A 42 -5.12 9.03 -10.78
CA TYR A 42 -4.36 9.56 -11.89
C TYR A 42 -3.68 8.46 -12.71
N LEU A 43 -3.05 7.48 -12.07
CA LEU A 43 -2.41 6.37 -12.78
C LEU A 43 -3.44 5.57 -13.61
N GLU A 44 -4.60 5.25 -13.04
CA GLU A 44 -5.66 4.52 -13.73
C GLU A 44 -6.23 5.31 -14.91
N SER A 45 -6.38 6.64 -14.79
CA SER A 45 -6.82 7.46 -15.92
C SER A 45 -5.83 7.42 -17.09
N GLN A 46 -4.53 7.45 -16.80
CA GLN A 46 -3.50 7.33 -17.84
C GLN A 46 -3.49 5.94 -18.50
N LEU A 47 -3.79 4.88 -17.76
CA LEU A 47 -3.95 3.54 -18.32
C LEU A 47 -5.22 3.43 -19.17
N GLN A 48 -6.32 4.06 -18.74
CA GLN A 48 -7.57 4.13 -19.50
C GLN A 48 -7.43 4.92 -20.81
N GLU A 49 -6.63 6.00 -20.81
CA GLU A 49 -6.27 6.72 -22.03
C GLU A 49 -5.49 5.84 -23.03
N LEU A 50 -4.67 4.91 -22.54
CA LEU A 50 -3.81 4.07 -23.37
C LEU A 50 -4.51 2.80 -23.89
N ASP A 51 -5.34 2.17 -23.05
CA ASP A 51 -5.87 0.82 -23.27
C ASP A 51 -7.41 0.71 -23.16
N GLY A 52 -8.11 1.82 -22.91
CA GLY A 52 -9.58 1.92 -22.91
C GLY A 52 -10.22 2.05 -21.52
N GLU A 53 -11.44 2.60 -21.45
CA GLU A 53 -12.10 3.03 -20.19
C GLU A 53 -12.41 1.89 -19.19
N ASP A 54 -12.58 0.66 -19.66
CA ASP A 54 -12.88 -0.50 -18.81
C ASP A 54 -11.66 -1.06 -18.07
N THR A 55 -10.48 -0.54 -18.40
CA THR A 55 -9.21 -0.87 -17.80
C THR A 55 -9.16 -0.50 -16.32
N ARG A 56 -8.55 -1.37 -15.51
CA ARG A 56 -8.37 -1.19 -14.06
C ARG A 56 -6.93 -1.41 -13.65
N ILE A 57 -6.53 -0.83 -12.52
CA ILE A 57 -5.19 -1.01 -11.93
C ILE A 57 -4.81 -2.51 -11.83
N ALA A 58 -5.73 -3.36 -11.39
CA ALA A 58 -5.48 -4.79 -11.21
C ALA A 58 -5.16 -5.54 -12.52
N ASP A 59 -5.42 -4.94 -13.70
CA ASP A 59 -5.07 -5.56 -14.98
C ASP A 59 -3.56 -5.49 -15.30
N TYR A 60 -2.79 -4.67 -14.57
CA TYR A 60 -1.38 -4.38 -14.87
C TYR A 60 -0.40 -4.85 -13.80
N PHE A 61 -0.87 -5.17 -12.60
CA PHE A 61 -0.02 -5.53 -11.47
C PHE A 61 -0.17 -7.02 -11.16
N ASP A 62 0.94 -7.75 -11.23
CA ASP A 62 1.02 -9.15 -10.79
C ASP A 62 0.81 -9.27 -9.29
N VAL A 63 1.37 -8.31 -8.54
CA VAL A 63 1.30 -8.27 -7.09
C VAL A 63 0.89 -6.90 -6.62
N MET A 64 -0.15 -6.88 -5.78
CA MET A 64 -0.59 -5.69 -5.05
C MET A 64 -0.49 -5.98 -3.55
N ALA A 65 0.23 -5.12 -2.83
CA ALA A 65 0.41 -5.24 -1.40
C ALA A 65 0.05 -3.94 -0.70
N GLY A 66 -0.56 -4.06 0.46
CA GLY A 66 -1.01 -2.92 1.23
C GLY A 66 -1.03 -3.17 2.72
N THR A 67 -0.60 -2.19 3.50
CA THR A 67 -0.63 -2.24 4.96
C THR A 67 -1.68 -1.29 5.51
N SER A 68 -2.46 -1.73 6.50
CA SER A 68 -3.50 -0.90 7.14
C SER A 68 -4.49 -0.35 6.09
N THR A 69 -4.70 0.96 6.06
CA THR A 69 -5.32 1.72 4.96
C THR A 69 -4.89 1.28 3.56
N GLY A 70 -3.60 1.03 3.31
CA GLY A 70 -3.12 0.51 2.03
C GLY A 70 -3.68 -0.89 1.71
N GLY A 71 -3.90 -1.71 2.74
CA GLY A 71 -4.56 -3.02 2.62
C GLY A 71 -6.04 -2.88 2.27
N LEU A 72 -6.73 -1.89 2.87
CA LEU A 72 -8.11 -1.55 2.50
C LEU A 72 -8.20 -1.10 1.03
N VAL A 73 -7.30 -0.21 0.60
CA VAL A 73 -7.20 0.24 -0.81
C VAL A 73 -6.92 -0.94 -1.75
N THR A 74 -6.00 -1.82 -1.37
CA THR A 74 -5.67 -3.03 -2.15
C THR A 74 -6.87 -3.96 -2.28
N ALA A 75 -7.63 -4.17 -1.19
CA ALA A 75 -8.84 -4.98 -1.22
C ALA A 75 -9.91 -4.38 -2.13
N MET A 76 -10.11 -3.06 -2.12
CA MET A 76 -11.04 -2.39 -3.04
C MET A 76 -10.65 -2.59 -4.51
N LEU A 77 -9.35 -2.52 -4.82
CA LEU A 77 -8.82 -2.66 -6.18
C LEU A 77 -8.80 -4.09 -6.70
N THR A 78 -8.91 -5.10 -5.83
CA THR A 78 -8.75 -6.52 -6.22
C THR A 78 -9.97 -7.38 -5.94
N ALA A 79 -10.89 -6.94 -5.07
CA ALA A 79 -12.13 -7.68 -4.79
C ALA A 79 -12.96 -7.85 -6.07
N PRO A 80 -13.26 -9.10 -6.49
CA PRO A 80 -13.96 -9.34 -7.73
C PRO A 80 -15.47 -9.07 -7.58
N ASN A 81 -16.06 -8.48 -8.62
CA ASN A 81 -17.49 -8.47 -8.85
C ASN A 81 -17.94 -9.80 -9.50
N GLU A 82 -19.23 -9.92 -9.83
CA GLU A 82 -19.81 -11.12 -10.45
C GLU A 82 -19.15 -11.51 -11.79
N LYS A 83 -18.48 -10.57 -12.46
CA LYS A 83 -17.74 -10.79 -13.72
C LYS A 83 -16.26 -11.09 -13.50
N GLY A 84 -15.81 -11.27 -12.25
CA GLY A 84 -14.41 -11.50 -11.92
C GLY A 84 -13.49 -10.29 -12.13
N ARG A 85 -14.05 -9.08 -12.26
CA ARG A 85 -13.30 -7.82 -12.38
C ARG A 85 -13.33 -7.03 -11.08
N PRO A 86 -12.37 -6.11 -10.83
CA PRO A 86 -12.39 -5.24 -9.66
C PRO A 86 -13.74 -4.56 -9.44
N LEU A 87 -14.24 -4.61 -8.21
CA LEU A 87 -15.50 -3.99 -7.81
C LEU A 87 -15.41 -2.45 -7.86
N PHE A 88 -14.23 -1.89 -7.57
CA PHE A 88 -13.99 -0.45 -7.54
C PHE A 88 -12.97 -0.04 -8.60
N ALA A 89 -13.20 1.12 -9.22
CA ALA A 89 -12.17 1.88 -9.93
C ALA A 89 -11.36 2.71 -8.92
N ALA A 90 -10.15 3.13 -9.29
CA ALA A 90 -9.28 3.93 -8.43
C ALA A 90 -9.92 5.26 -8.02
N LYS A 91 -10.71 5.88 -8.91
CA LYS A 91 -11.48 7.11 -8.62
C LYS A 91 -12.51 6.92 -7.49
N ASP A 92 -13.05 5.71 -7.33
CA ASP A 92 -14.07 5.41 -6.33
C ASP A 92 -13.47 5.34 -4.92
N ILE A 93 -12.17 5.07 -4.81
CA ILE A 93 -11.45 4.97 -3.55
C ILE A 93 -11.39 6.34 -2.87
N LYS A 94 -11.07 7.40 -3.62
CA LYS A 94 -11.08 8.77 -3.11
C LYS A 94 -12.46 9.12 -2.54
N LEU A 95 -13.53 8.82 -3.29
CA LEU A 95 -14.92 9.04 -2.85
C LEU A 95 -15.24 8.24 -1.59
N PHE A 96 -14.85 6.97 -1.56
CA PHE A 96 -15.05 6.12 -0.38
C PHE A 96 -14.44 6.72 0.88
N TYR A 97 -13.22 7.26 0.81
CA TYR A 97 -12.64 7.95 1.95
C TYR A 97 -13.42 9.23 2.29
N LEU A 98 -13.84 10.03 1.31
CA LEU A 98 -14.62 11.25 1.61
C LEU A 98 -15.93 10.92 2.34
N ASP A 99 -16.61 9.85 1.94
CA ASP A 99 -17.93 9.47 2.48
C ASP A 99 -17.86 8.68 3.79
N HIS A 100 -16.89 7.77 3.91
CA HIS A 100 -16.85 6.78 4.99
C HIS A 100 -15.81 7.07 6.07
N SER A 101 -14.86 7.97 5.82
CA SER A 101 -13.79 8.24 6.80
C SER A 101 -14.27 8.64 8.19
N PRO A 102 -15.32 9.46 8.39
CA PRO A 102 -15.80 9.77 9.74
C PRO A 102 -16.28 8.53 10.52
N LYS A 103 -16.69 7.47 9.82
CA LYS A 103 -17.14 6.20 10.40
C LYS A 103 -15.98 5.22 10.59
N ILE A 104 -15.04 5.19 9.66
CA ILE A 104 -13.88 4.27 9.67
C ILE A 104 -12.80 4.76 10.64
N PHE A 105 -12.61 6.08 10.72
CA PHE A 105 -11.63 6.74 11.59
C PHE A 105 -12.35 7.72 12.55
N PRO A 106 -13.17 7.21 13.50
CA PRO A 106 -13.77 8.07 14.50
C PRO A 106 -12.67 8.75 15.34
N GLN A 107 -12.92 9.95 15.87
CA GLN A 107 -11.94 10.79 16.60
C GLN A 107 -11.18 10.10 17.77
N LYS A 108 -11.56 8.88 18.17
CA LYS A 108 -10.94 8.10 19.26
C LYS A 108 -10.28 6.79 18.81
N SER A 109 -10.32 6.42 17.52
CA SER A 109 -9.79 5.16 17.03
C SER A 109 -9.37 5.31 15.57
N THR A 110 -8.09 5.15 15.27
CA THR A 110 -7.64 4.99 13.88
C THR A 110 -6.65 3.85 13.77
N SER A 111 -7.15 2.75 13.18
CA SER A 111 -6.45 1.56 12.68
C SER A 111 -5.84 0.68 13.77
N ALA A 112 -5.78 -0.64 13.61
CA ALA A 112 -5.47 -1.60 14.67
C ALA A 112 -3.99 -1.63 15.09
N ALA A 113 -3.31 -0.49 14.97
CA ALA A 113 -2.06 -0.24 15.64
C ALA A 113 -2.31 -0.41 17.15
N PRO A 114 -1.42 -1.10 17.89
CA PRO A 114 -1.55 -1.30 19.32
C PRO A 114 -1.86 0.05 19.97
N THR A 115 -2.99 0.13 20.70
CA THR A 115 -3.63 1.29 21.35
C THR A 115 -4.76 2.04 20.60
N TYR A 116 -4.99 1.82 19.30
CA TYR A 116 -6.01 2.57 18.54
C TYR A 116 -7.27 1.76 18.16
N LEU A 117 -7.18 0.46 17.92
CA LEU A 117 -8.32 -0.48 17.83
C LEU A 117 -8.00 -1.77 18.59
N PRO A 118 -9.03 -2.50 19.09
CA PRO A 118 -8.81 -3.82 19.67
C PRO A 118 -8.30 -4.82 18.62
N ALA A 119 -7.55 -5.82 19.07
CA ALA A 119 -7.18 -6.96 18.22
C ALA A 119 -8.43 -7.64 17.66
N TYR A 120 -8.37 -8.05 16.40
CA TYR A 120 -9.47 -8.74 15.75
C TYR A 120 -9.28 -10.25 15.83
N HIS A 121 -10.33 -10.98 16.20
CA HIS A 121 -10.32 -12.43 16.29
C HIS A 121 -11.41 -13.02 15.42
N PHE A 122 -11.04 -13.99 14.60
CA PHE A 122 -11.99 -14.82 13.86
C PHE A 122 -11.46 -16.25 13.75
N LYS A 123 -12.36 -17.17 13.45
CA LYS A 123 -12.05 -18.57 13.22
C LYS A 123 -12.36 -18.92 11.77
N ASN A 124 -11.49 -19.71 11.14
CA ASN A 124 -11.75 -20.28 9.85
C ASN A 124 -11.59 -21.80 9.91
N LEU A 125 -12.17 -22.51 8.96
CA LEU A 125 -11.95 -23.95 8.80
C LEU A 125 -10.80 -24.17 7.81
N ASP A 126 -9.89 -25.08 8.12
CA ASP A 126 -8.91 -25.57 7.15
C ASP A 126 -9.56 -26.57 6.17
N GLU A 127 -8.79 -27.03 5.18
CA GLU A 127 -9.23 -27.98 4.17
C GLU A 127 -9.70 -29.33 4.75
N ASN A 128 -9.29 -29.66 5.98
CA ASN A 128 -9.66 -30.87 6.69
C ASN A 128 -10.83 -30.65 7.67
N GLY A 129 -11.43 -29.45 7.69
CA GLY A 129 -12.51 -29.08 8.59
C GLY A 129 -12.06 -28.77 10.02
N ASN A 130 -10.76 -28.63 10.29
CA ASN A 130 -10.28 -28.21 11.60
C ASN A 130 -10.43 -26.70 11.76
N VAL A 131 -10.78 -26.27 12.97
CA VAL A 131 -10.87 -24.86 13.30
C VAL A 131 -9.46 -24.29 13.48
N LYS A 132 -9.11 -23.33 12.63
CA LYS A 132 -7.92 -22.49 12.76
C LYS A 132 -8.32 -21.11 13.26
N GLU A 133 -7.78 -20.73 14.41
CA GLU A 133 -8.03 -19.42 15.01
C GLU A 133 -7.01 -18.39 14.50
N PHE A 134 -7.48 -17.17 14.25
CA PHE A 134 -6.68 -16.06 13.80
C PHE A 134 -6.83 -14.88 14.76
N HIS A 135 -5.69 -14.37 15.22
CA HIS A 135 -5.60 -13.18 16.06
C HIS A 135 -4.80 -12.14 15.30
N LEU A 136 -5.47 -11.07 14.87
CA LEU A 136 -4.89 -10.05 14.01
C LEU A 136 -4.76 -8.70 14.73
N ILE A 137 -3.64 -8.04 14.44
CA ILE A 137 -3.38 -6.63 14.75
C ILE A 137 -2.95 -5.94 13.44
N ASP A 138 -2.82 -4.61 13.44
CA ASP A 138 -2.44 -3.88 12.23
C ASP A 138 -1.05 -4.27 11.73
N GLY A 139 -0.97 -4.53 10.42
CA GLY A 139 0.26 -4.83 9.72
C GLY A 139 1.30 -3.72 9.79
N GLY A 140 0.94 -2.49 10.19
CA GLY A 140 1.87 -1.42 10.51
C GLY A 140 2.86 -1.77 11.62
N VAL A 141 2.54 -2.75 12.48
CA VAL A 141 3.44 -3.35 13.49
C VAL A 141 4.46 -4.33 12.87
N ALA A 142 4.18 -4.85 11.69
CA ALA A 142 5.07 -5.79 11.00
C ALA A 142 5.86 -5.08 9.88
N ALA A 143 5.17 -4.36 8.98
CA ALA A 143 5.76 -3.62 7.88
C ALA A 143 4.79 -2.52 7.40
N ASN A 144 5.08 -1.25 7.68
CA ASN A 144 4.21 -0.16 7.23
C ASN A 144 4.32 0.13 5.72
N ASN A 145 5.50 -0.09 5.13
CA ASN A 145 5.70 -0.13 3.68
C ASN A 145 5.88 -1.60 3.26
N PRO A 146 4.89 -2.21 2.59
CA PRO A 146 4.93 -3.63 2.27
C PRO A 146 5.73 -3.98 1.01
N ALA A 147 6.43 -3.03 0.36
CA ALA A 147 7.09 -3.27 -0.93
C ALA A 147 8.12 -4.39 -0.87
N LEU A 148 8.99 -4.37 0.16
CA LEU A 148 10.01 -5.41 0.32
C LEU A 148 9.40 -6.76 0.72
N VAL A 149 8.30 -6.75 1.48
CA VAL A 149 7.55 -7.97 1.83
C VAL A 149 6.95 -8.58 0.57
N ALA A 150 6.36 -7.77 -0.31
CA ALA A 150 5.79 -8.21 -1.59
C ALA A 150 6.86 -8.82 -2.50
N ILE A 151 7.99 -8.14 -2.69
CA ILE A 151 9.12 -8.65 -3.48
C ILE A 151 9.64 -9.98 -2.89
N SER A 152 9.81 -10.04 -1.56
CA SER A 152 10.29 -11.25 -0.89
C SER A 152 9.34 -12.44 -1.06
N GLN A 153 8.03 -12.19 -1.01
CA GLN A 153 7.00 -13.20 -1.24
C GLN A 153 7.01 -13.70 -2.69
N VAL A 154 7.18 -12.81 -3.67
CA VAL A 154 7.35 -13.20 -5.08
C VAL A 154 8.61 -14.04 -5.27
N THR A 155 9.75 -13.58 -4.72
CA THR A 155 11.00 -14.34 -4.78
C THR A 155 10.86 -15.73 -4.19
N LYS A 156 10.11 -15.86 -3.08
CA LYS A 156 9.79 -17.17 -2.50
C LYS A 156 8.97 -18.04 -3.46
N GLN A 157 7.93 -17.50 -4.10
CA GLN A 157 7.12 -18.28 -5.05
C GLN A 157 7.93 -18.71 -6.29
N ILE A 158 8.88 -17.90 -6.75
CA ILE A 158 9.81 -18.27 -7.83
C ILE A 158 10.73 -19.41 -7.37
N LEU A 159 11.26 -19.33 -6.14
CA LEU A 159 12.09 -20.39 -5.55
C LEU A 159 11.33 -21.70 -5.37
N ASP A 160 10.05 -21.61 -5.04
CA ASP A 160 9.14 -22.75 -4.88
C ASP A 160 8.63 -23.29 -6.25
N GLU A 161 9.22 -22.84 -7.37
CA GLU A 161 8.91 -23.26 -8.74
C GLU A 161 7.42 -23.08 -9.14
N ASN A 162 6.77 -22.04 -8.64
CA ASN A 162 5.40 -21.71 -9.01
C ASN A 162 5.30 -21.45 -10.54
N PRO A 163 4.47 -22.19 -11.30
CA PRO A 163 4.36 -22.07 -12.76
C PRO A 163 3.88 -20.70 -13.26
N ASP A 164 3.32 -19.89 -12.37
CA ASP A 164 2.75 -18.57 -12.67
C ASP A 164 3.85 -17.53 -12.90
N PHE A 165 5.03 -17.81 -12.35
CA PHE A 165 6.22 -17.00 -12.50
C PHE A 165 7.22 -17.70 -13.42
N PHE A 166 7.81 -16.93 -14.33
CA PHE A 166 8.90 -17.46 -15.14
C PHE A 166 10.13 -17.76 -14.27
N PRO A 167 11.00 -18.70 -14.66
CA PRO A 167 12.22 -18.99 -13.92
C PRO A 167 13.16 -17.77 -13.94
N ILE A 168 13.17 -16.99 -12.87
CA ILE A 168 14.13 -15.91 -12.64
C ILE A 168 15.23 -16.46 -11.75
N LYS A 169 16.48 -16.06 -12.00
CA LYS A 169 17.52 -16.23 -10.98
C LYS A 169 17.04 -15.51 -9.70
N PRO A 170 16.98 -16.15 -8.52
CA PRO A 170 16.36 -15.63 -7.29
C PRO A 170 16.86 -14.26 -6.76
N VAL A 171 17.79 -13.61 -7.46
CA VAL A 171 18.44 -12.34 -7.12
C VAL A 171 18.41 -11.32 -8.26
N ASP A 172 17.74 -11.60 -9.38
CA ASP A 172 17.68 -10.66 -10.51
C ASP A 172 16.56 -9.61 -10.35
N TYR A 173 16.78 -8.66 -9.45
CA TYR A 173 15.85 -7.55 -9.19
C TYR A 173 15.62 -6.63 -10.41
N ARG A 174 16.40 -6.75 -11.49
CA ARG A 174 16.20 -5.97 -12.73
C ARG A 174 14.92 -6.34 -13.46
N ARG A 175 14.30 -7.46 -13.10
CA ARG A 175 13.04 -7.95 -13.65
C ARG A 175 11.82 -7.45 -12.88
N PHE A 176 12.00 -6.61 -11.85
CA PHE A 176 10.88 -6.04 -11.09
C PHE A 176 10.60 -4.61 -11.54
N LEU A 177 9.34 -4.33 -11.89
CA LEU A 177 8.82 -2.99 -12.09
C LEU A 177 7.95 -2.63 -10.88
N VAL A 178 8.50 -1.87 -9.95
CA VAL A 178 7.84 -1.59 -8.67
C VAL A 178 7.43 -0.12 -8.58
N ILE A 179 6.20 0.11 -8.14
CA ILE A 179 5.75 1.41 -7.62
C ILE A 179 5.32 1.26 -6.16
N SER A 180 5.91 2.06 -5.28
CA SER A 180 5.53 2.15 -3.87
C SER A 180 4.96 3.54 -3.61
N ILE A 181 3.71 3.60 -3.14
CA ILE A 181 3.00 4.85 -2.92
C ILE A 181 2.80 5.06 -1.42
N GLY A 182 3.50 6.06 -0.89
CA GLY A 182 3.40 6.45 0.50
C GLY A 182 2.17 7.31 0.81
N THR A 183 1.79 7.36 2.08
CA THR A 183 0.69 8.22 2.58
C THR A 183 1.17 9.63 3.00
N GLY A 184 2.37 10.01 2.56
CA GLY A 184 3.03 11.28 2.93
C GLY A 184 3.62 11.28 4.34
N SER A 185 4.64 12.13 4.55
CA SER A 185 5.23 12.41 5.87
C SER A 185 4.90 13.83 6.31
N SER A 186 4.54 14.01 7.59
CA SER A 186 4.42 15.34 8.19
C SER A 186 5.81 15.86 8.55
N LYS A 187 6.09 17.16 8.33
CA LYS A 187 7.22 17.82 9.00
C LYS A 187 7.05 17.63 10.49
N ALA A 188 8.00 16.94 11.12
CA ALA A 188 7.98 16.63 12.54
C ALA A 188 7.62 17.87 13.38
N GLU A 189 6.45 17.87 14.00
CA GLU A 189 6.36 18.53 15.29
C GLU A 189 7.39 17.81 16.17
N LYS A 190 8.28 18.56 16.82
CA LYS A 190 9.27 18.00 17.74
C LYS A 190 8.56 17.47 19.00
N LYS A 191 7.74 16.42 18.88
CA LYS A 191 6.96 15.81 19.97
C LYS A 191 7.88 15.34 21.10
N TYR A 192 9.05 14.82 20.73
CA TYR A 192 10.05 14.34 21.68
C TYR A 192 11.44 14.89 21.33
N SER A 193 12.26 15.14 22.34
CA SER A 193 13.69 15.43 22.17
C SER A 193 14.52 14.34 22.82
N ALA A 194 15.73 14.10 22.30
CA ALA A 194 16.66 13.14 22.89
C ALA A 194 16.89 13.41 24.39
N LYS A 195 16.94 14.69 24.80
CA LYS A 195 17.08 15.10 26.21
C LYS A 195 15.88 14.71 27.09
N THR A 196 14.69 14.60 26.50
CA THR A 196 13.46 14.19 27.21
C THR A 196 13.35 12.67 27.25
N ALA A 197 13.56 12.00 26.12
CA ALA A 197 13.49 10.53 26.01
C ALA A 197 14.59 9.83 26.84
N ALA A 198 15.77 10.44 27.00
CA ALA A 198 16.85 9.91 27.84
C ALA A 198 16.46 9.76 29.34
N LYS A 199 15.39 10.42 29.78
CA LYS A 199 14.87 10.32 31.15
C LYS A 199 13.73 9.32 31.30
N TRP A 200 13.29 8.68 30.22
CA TRP A 200 12.16 7.75 30.26
C TRP A 200 12.57 6.38 30.80
N SER A 201 11.73 5.85 31.69
CA SER A 201 11.70 4.43 32.03
C SER A 201 10.78 3.66 31.04
N VAL A 202 10.63 2.34 31.20
CA VAL A 202 9.76 1.51 30.36
C VAL A 202 8.34 2.09 30.22
N LEU A 203 7.78 2.61 31.31
CA LEU A 203 6.48 3.28 31.31
C LEU A 203 6.47 4.56 30.46
N GLY A 204 7.55 5.34 30.45
CA GLY A 204 7.69 6.53 29.61
C GLY A 204 7.85 6.20 28.13
N TRP A 205 8.48 5.08 27.80
CA TRP A 205 8.54 4.58 26.43
C TRP A 205 7.20 4.02 25.93
N LEU A 206 6.36 3.50 26.83
CA LEU A 206 5.02 3.01 26.50
C LEU A 206 3.97 4.13 26.45
N LEU A 207 4.04 5.08 27.38
CA LEU A 207 3.05 6.15 27.56
C LEU A 207 3.75 7.45 27.98
N HIS A 208 3.67 8.47 27.13
CA HIS A 208 4.17 9.81 27.46
C HIS A 208 3.27 10.90 26.88
N GLY A 209 2.81 11.82 27.73
CA GLY A 209 2.05 13.00 27.28
C GLY A 209 0.77 12.69 26.49
N GLY A 210 0.13 11.54 26.73
CA GLY A 210 -1.06 11.09 25.99
C GLY A 210 -0.76 10.42 24.64
N SER A 211 0.51 10.15 24.33
CA SER A 211 0.98 9.42 23.14
C SER A 211 1.68 8.11 23.54
N THR A 212 2.03 7.28 22.55
CA THR A 212 2.63 5.95 22.73
C THR A 212 4.00 5.88 22.07
N PRO A 213 5.07 6.43 22.68
CA PRO A 213 6.31 6.74 21.97
C PRO A 213 6.99 5.57 21.27
N LEU A 214 6.90 4.35 21.82
CA LEU A 214 7.47 3.17 21.18
C LEU A 214 6.69 2.76 19.92
N VAL A 215 5.36 2.79 19.99
CA VAL A 215 4.48 2.53 18.85
C VAL A 215 4.61 3.65 17.83
N ASP A 216 4.72 4.89 18.30
CA ASP A 216 5.01 6.06 17.49
C ASP A 216 6.34 5.84 16.80
N VAL A 217 7.46 5.62 17.48
CA VAL A 217 8.77 5.40 16.82
C VAL A 217 8.70 4.25 15.80
N PHE A 218 8.03 3.14 16.09
CA PHE A 218 7.91 2.02 15.14
C PHE A 218 7.08 2.40 13.90
N THR A 219 5.93 3.05 14.12
CA THR A 219 4.99 3.44 13.07
C THR A 219 5.51 4.65 12.29
N LEU A 220 6.06 5.64 13.00
CA LEU A 220 6.71 6.87 12.52
C LEU A 220 7.98 6.58 11.72
N ALA A 221 8.87 5.71 12.23
CA ALA A 221 10.10 5.34 11.52
C ALA A 221 9.81 4.65 10.18
N SER A 222 8.59 4.15 9.98
CA SER A 222 8.13 3.55 8.72
C SER A 222 7.04 4.38 7.99
N ALA A 223 6.37 5.34 8.63
CA ALA A 223 5.66 6.51 8.07
C ALA A 223 5.15 7.44 9.19
N ASP A 224 5.66 8.67 9.24
CA ASP A 224 5.34 9.68 10.26
C ASP A 224 3.82 10.02 10.40
N MET A 225 3.23 10.04 11.61
CA MET A 225 1.80 10.06 12.05
C MET A 225 1.70 10.43 13.56
N VAL A 226 0.89 11.35 14.11
CA VAL A 226 -0.31 12.08 13.68
C VAL A 226 -0.42 13.36 14.53
N ASP A 227 -0.90 14.45 13.93
CA ASP A 227 -2.00 15.27 14.48
C ASP A 227 -2.71 15.98 13.33
N PHE A 228 -3.90 15.48 12.95
CA PHE A 228 -4.83 16.21 12.10
C PHE A 228 -6.23 16.04 12.68
N HIS A 229 -6.75 17.12 13.26
CA HIS A 229 -8.12 17.25 13.72
C HIS A 229 -9.09 16.88 12.58
N LEU A 230 -9.76 15.74 12.64
CA LEU A 230 -10.66 15.26 11.58
C LEU A 230 -11.83 16.23 11.37
N SER A 231 -11.69 17.14 10.41
CA SER A 231 -12.75 17.97 9.84
C SER A 231 -12.82 17.72 8.33
N VAL A 232 -14.00 17.88 7.73
CA VAL A 232 -14.18 17.75 6.26
C VAL A 232 -13.19 18.65 5.50
N ALA A 233 -12.89 19.84 6.06
CA ALA A 233 -11.87 20.76 5.53
C ALA A 233 -10.45 20.16 5.47
N ASN A 234 -10.15 19.13 6.28
CA ASN A 234 -8.86 18.44 6.24
C ASN A 234 -8.80 17.31 5.20
N LEU A 235 -9.94 16.76 4.75
CA LEU A 235 -9.94 15.76 3.66
C LEU A 235 -9.63 16.43 2.31
N ASP A 236 -10.25 17.57 2.04
CA ASP A 236 -9.94 18.39 0.85
C ASP A 236 -8.46 18.80 0.83
N LYS A 237 -7.87 19.05 2.00
CA LYS A 237 -6.44 19.33 2.12
C LYS A 237 -5.59 18.12 1.72
N LEU A 238 -5.98 16.90 2.10
CA LEU A 238 -5.27 15.67 1.71
C LEU A 238 -5.39 15.41 0.20
N VAL A 239 -6.56 15.67 -0.40
CA VAL A 239 -6.74 15.63 -1.86
C VAL A 239 -5.79 16.62 -2.54
N LYS A 240 -5.79 17.88 -2.10
CA LYS A 240 -4.88 18.93 -2.61
C LYS A 240 -3.41 18.58 -2.43
N ILE A 241 -3.05 17.90 -1.34
CA ILE A 241 -1.68 17.40 -1.14
C ILE A 241 -1.36 16.35 -2.21
N GLY A 242 -2.23 15.37 -2.44
CA GLY A 242 -2.06 14.37 -3.50
C GLY A 242 -1.90 15.01 -4.88
N GLU A 243 -2.78 15.94 -5.24
CA GLU A 243 -2.71 16.70 -6.50
C GLU A 243 -1.43 17.53 -6.61
N SER A 244 -1.02 18.18 -5.52
CA SER A 244 0.23 18.95 -5.48
C SER A 244 1.45 18.05 -5.66
N LEU A 245 1.44 16.83 -5.09
CA LEU A 245 2.53 15.86 -5.27
C LEU A 245 2.70 15.48 -6.73
N LEU A 246 1.62 15.32 -7.50
CA LEU A 246 1.70 15.05 -8.95
C LEU A 246 2.46 16.15 -9.69
N LYS A 247 2.29 17.42 -9.29
CA LYS A 247 2.95 18.56 -9.93
C LYS A 247 4.40 18.81 -9.45
N LYS A 248 4.85 18.15 -8.39
CA LYS A 248 6.23 18.31 -7.90
C LYS A 248 7.25 17.61 -8.81
N PRO A 249 8.50 18.10 -8.84
CA PRO A 249 9.58 17.40 -9.51
C PRO A 249 9.79 15.99 -8.95
N VAL A 250 10.13 15.05 -9.83
CA VAL A 250 10.60 13.73 -9.42
C VAL A 250 11.76 13.88 -8.47
N SER A 251 11.73 13.16 -7.35
CA SER A 251 12.75 13.23 -6.32
C SER A 251 13.30 11.85 -6.00
N ARG A 252 14.60 11.79 -5.68
CA ARG A 252 15.30 10.57 -5.25
C ARG A 252 15.68 10.72 -3.78
N VAL A 253 15.60 9.62 -3.03
CA VAL A 253 16.13 9.58 -1.67
C VAL A 253 17.66 9.52 -1.73
N ASN A 254 18.31 10.51 -1.14
CA ASN A 254 19.73 10.49 -0.86
C ASN A 254 19.98 9.48 0.27
N LEU A 255 20.72 8.41 -0.02
CA LEU A 255 20.93 7.30 0.93
C LEU A 255 21.85 7.67 2.10
N GLU A 256 22.65 8.72 1.96
CA GLU A 256 23.55 9.20 3.03
C GLU A 256 22.81 10.11 4.01
N THR A 257 21.88 10.93 3.52
CA THR A 257 21.15 11.90 4.34
C THR A 257 19.73 11.45 4.71
N GLY A 258 19.19 10.46 4.00
CA GLY A 258 17.79 10.04 4.09
C GLY A 258 16.79 11.05 3.51
N LEU A 259 17.27 12.17 2.94
CA LEU A 259 16.42 13.24 2.44
C LEU A 259 16.05 13.04 0.98
N SER A 260 14.84 13.48 0.61
CA SER A 260 14.38 13.47 -0.78
C SER A 260 14.90 14.71 -1.52
N GLU A 261 15.60 14.49 -2.62
CA GLU A 261 16.22 15.53 -3.44
C GLU A 261 15.67 15.48 -4.87
N PRO A 262 15.32 16.62 -5.50
CA PRO A 262 14.84 16.64 -6.87
C PRO A 262 15.86 16.07 -7.85
N VAL A 263 15.42 15.18 -8.74
CA VAL A 263 16.23 14.67 -9.84
C VAL A 263 16.15 15.64 -11.01
N LYS A 264 17.29 16.24 -11.37
CA LYS A 264 17.37 17.20 -12.47
C LYS A 264 16.94 16.53 -13.79
N ALA A 265 16.17 17.26 -14.60
CA ALA A 265 15.69 16.86 -15.92
C ALA A 265 14.74 15.63 -15.99
N CYS A 266 14.22 15.14 -14.86
CA CYS A 266 13.24 14.03 -14.85
C CYS A 266 11.78 14.47 -14.98
N GLY A 267 11.50 15.78 -14.97
CA GLY A 267 10.14 16.33 -15.03
C GLY A 267 9.39 16.21 -13.70
N THR A 268 8.07 16.24 -13.78
CA THR A 268 7.13 16.13 -12.66
C THR A 268 6.77 14.67 -12.35
N ASN A 269 6.23 14.40 -11.16
CA ASN A 269 5.71 13.08 -10.81
C ASN A 269 4.56 12.66 -11.75
N GLU A 270 3.76 13.60 -12.22
CA GLU A 270 2.71 13.39 -13.23
C GLU A 270 3.26 12.83 -14.55
N GLU A 271 4.35 13.43 -15.05
CA GLU A 271 5.04 12.97 -16.27
C GLU A 271 5.73 11.61 -16.05
N ALA A 272 6.28 11.39 -14.85
CA ALA A 272 6.86 10.10 -14.49
C ALA A 272 5.79 8.99 -14.41
N LEU A 273 4.63 9.28 -13.82
CA LEU A 273 3.50 8.35 -13.77
C LEU A 273 2.93 8.05 -15.15
N LYS A 274 2.88 9.03 -16.07
CA LYS A 274 2.55 8.81 -17.48
C LYS A 274 3.51 7.83 -18.15
N LYS A 275 4.81 8.03 -17.97
CA LYS A 275 5.84 7.11 -18.49
C LYS A 275 5.70 5.72 -17.86
N PHE A 276 5.42 5.65 -16.57
CA PHE A 276 5.18 4.41 -15.86
C PHE A 276 3.93 3.67 -16.37
N ALA A 277 2.82 4.38 -16.59
CA ALA A 277 1.61 3.83 -17.20
C ALA A 277 1.90 3.25 -18.59
N LYS A 278 2.73 3.93 -19.39
CA LYS A 278 3.16 3.41 -20.69
C LYS A 278 3.99 2.13 -20.56
N LEU A 279 4.92 2.06 -19.60
CA LEU A 279 5.68 0.83 -19.32
C LEU A 279 4.77 -0.33 -18.92
N LEU A 280 3.77 -0.08 -18.06
CA LEU A 280 2.78 -1.09 -17.68
C LEU A 280 1.94 -1.55 -18.88
N SER A 281 1.47 -0.62 -19.71
CA SER A 281 0.71 -0.90 -20.92
C SER A 281 1.51 -1.74 -21.92
N ASP A 282 2.77 -1.38 -22.16
CA ASP A 282 3.66 -2.14 -23.05
C ASP A 282 3.95 -3.53 -22.49
N GLU A 283 4.24 -3.63 -21.20
CA GLU A 283 4.47 -4.91 -20.52
C GLU A 283 3.24 -5.82 -20.59
N ARG A 284 2.03 -5.27 -20.39
CA ARG A 284 0.78 -6.01 -20.52
C ARG A 284 0.55 -6.51 -21.95
N ARG A 285 0.90 -5.72 -22.97
CA ARG A 285 0.75 -6.12 -24.38
C ARG A 285 1.74 -7.20 -24.82
N LEU A 286 2.80 -7.45 -24.07
CA LEU A 286 3.74 -8.54 -24.32
C LEU A 286 3.23 -9.91 -23.84
N ARG A 287 2.23 -9.91 -22.96
CA ARG A 287 1.61 -11.10 -22.37
C ARG A 287 0.40 -11.53 -23.19
#